data_AF-A0A3E5E949-F1
#
_entry.id   AF-A0A3E5E949-F1
#
_cell.length_a   1.000
_cell.length_b   1.000
_cell.length_c   1.000
_cell.angle_alpha   90.00
_cell.angle_beta   90.00
_cell.angle_gamma   90.00
#
_symmetry.space_group_name_H-M   'P 1'
#
loop_
_entity.id
_entity.type
_entity.pdbx_description
1 polymer ?
#
loop_
_entity_poly.entity_id
_entity_poly.type
_entity_poly.pdbx_seq_one_letter_code
_entity_poly.pdbx_strand_id
1 'polypeptide(L)'
;MIDTKVLEKIAQLDDAAILRRLPDNERSFFEYGFQRGYNRALKDLWHPNTEEPDKAKSDIITLGFDNDAYLQFKESILWNEESWRHSISRCQIIKWAYLSDILPKQEGGEQ
;
A
#
# COMPACT_ATOMS: atom_id res chain seq x y z
N MET A 1 -22.35 8.22 -17.66
CA MET A 1 -22.20 8.33 -16.19
C MET A 1 -22.58 6.98 -15.62
N ILE A 2 -21.64 6.28 -14.98
CA ILE A 2 -21.89 4.93 -14.45
C ILE A 2 -22.77 5.08 -13.19
N ASP A 3 -23.80 4.25 -13.07
CA ASP A 3 -24.72 4.24 -11.93
C ASP A 3 -23.97 3.82 -10.66
N THR A 4 -23.99 4.67 -9.64
CA THR A 4 -23.34 4.44 -8.34
C THR A 4 -23.84 3.17 -7.65
N LYS A 5 -25.11 2.78 -7.85
CA LYS A 5 -25.66 1.53 -7.31
C LYS A 5 -25.07 0.28 -7.96
N VAL A 6 -24.63 0.39 -9.21
CA VAL A 6 -23.91 -0.68 -9.90
C VAL A 6 -22.51 -0.83 -9.30
N LEU A 7 -21.84 0.28 -9.00
CA LEU A 7 -20.53 0.27 -8.34
C LEU A 7 -20.60 -0.32 -6.92
N GLU A 8 -21.61 0.03 -6.12
CA GLU A 8 -21.81 -0.53 -4.77
C GLU A 8 -22.04 -2.03 -4.79
N LYS A 9 -22.84 -2.55 -5.74
CA LYS A 9 -23.06 -3.99 -5.89
C LYS A 9 -21.82 -4.75 -6.34
N ILE A 10 -20.98 -4.13 -7.18
CA ILE A 10 -19.72 -4.73 -7.63
C ILE A 10 -18.69 -4.73 -6.50
N ALA A 11 -18.64 -3.67 -5.69
CA ALA A 11 -17.73 -3.55 -4.54
C ALA A 11 -17.96 -4.59 -3.42
N GLN A 12 -19.12 -5.25 -3.40
CA GLN A 12 -19.42 -6.34 -2.46
C GLN A 12 -19.02 -7.73 -2.96
N LEU A 13 -18.56 -7.85 -4.21
CA LEU A 13 -18.08 -9.10 -4.77
C LEU A 13 -16.58 -9.22 -4.52
N ASP A 14 -16.10 -10.43 -4.25
CA ASP A 14 -14.65 -10.68 -4.23
C ASP A 14 -14.04 -10.49 -5.64
N ASP A 15 -12.75 -10.17 -5.69
CA ASP A 15 -12.04 -9.88 -6.93
C ASP A 15 -12.17 -11.02 -7.96
N ALA A 16 -12.19 -12.27 -7.50
CA ALA A 16 -12.33 -13.44 -8.37
C ALA A 16 -13.72 -13.55 -9.01
N ALA A 17 -14.77 -13.16 -8.28
CA ALA A 17 -16.15 -13.12 -8.74
C ALA A 17 -16.38 -11.97 -9.72
N ILE A 18 -15.75 -10.81 -9.51
CA ILE A 18 -15.76 -9.70 -10.48
C ILE A 18 -15.08 -10.13 -11.77
N LEU A 19 -13.85 -10.65 -11.68
CA LEU A 19 -13.08 -11.05 -12.85
C LEU A 19 -13.84 -12.11 -13.66
N ARG A 20 -14.44 -13.13 -13.04
CA ARG A 20 -15.23 -14.17 -13.74
C ARG A 20 -16.43 -13.64 -14.53
N ARG A 21 -17.02 -12.52 -14.13
CA ARG A 21 -18.20 -11.95 -14.78
C ARG A 21 -17.87 -11.01 -15.93
N LEU A 22 -16.63 -10.54 -16.01
CA LEU A 22 -16.18 -9.68 -17.10
C LEU A 22 -15.86 -10.52 -18.35
N PRO A 23 -16.30 -10.09 -19.55
CA PRO A 23 -15.79 -10.65 -20.79
C PRO A 23 -14.28 -10.40 -20.92
N ASP A 24 -13.57 -11.27 -21.63
CA ASP A 24 -12.09 -11.34 -21.61
C ASP A 24 -11.40 -10.01 -21.97
N ASN A 25 -12.00 -9.24 -22.88
CA ASN A 25 -11.52 -7.91 -23.28
C ASN A 25 -11.64 -6.87 -22.15
N GLU A 26 -12.74 -6.88 -21.40
CA GLU A 26 -12.98 -5.99 -20.26
C GLU A 26 -12.12 -6.38 -19.05
N ARG A 27 -11.92 -7.69 -18.83
CA ARG A 27 -11.00 -8.18 -17.79
C ARG A 27 -9.58 -7.67 -18.02
N SER A 28 -9.08 -7.82 -19.25
CA SER A 28 -7.74 -7.36 -19.62
C SER A 28 -7.57 -5.86 -19.44
N PHE A 29 -8.61 -5.07 -19.77
CA PHE A 29 -8.60 -3.62 -19.59
C PHE A 29 -8.66 -3.21 -18.11
N PHE A 30 -9.46 -3.92 -17.30
CA PHE A 30 -9.55 -3.70 -15.87
C PHE A 30 -8.21 -4.01 -15.16
N GLU A 31 -7.61 -5.17 -15.42
CA GLU A 31 -6.31 -5.56 -14.87
C GLU A 31 -5.22 -4.56 -15.26
N TYR A 32 -5.15 -4.17 -16.54
CA TYR A 32 -4.20 -3.18 -17.02
C TYR A 32 -4.43 -1.80 -16.37
N GLY A 33 -5.68 -1.36 -16.27
CA GLY A 33 -6.07 -0.10 -15.63
C GLY A 33 -5.71 -0.08 -14.15
N PHE A 34 -6.00 -1.15 -13.43
CA PHE A 34 -5.66 -1.30 -12.01
C PHE A 34 -4.15 -1.31 -11.79
N GLN A 35 -3.41 -2.12 -12.57
CA GLN A 35 -1.95 -2.17 -12.49
C GLN A 35 -1.31 -0.81 -12.79
N ARG A 36 -1.80 -0.09 -13.82
CA ARG A 36 -1.34 1.26 -14.15
C ARG A 36 -1.69 2.27 -13.08
N GLY A 37 -2.90 2.22 -12.53
CA GLY A 37 -3.37 3.09 -11.47
C GLY A 37 -2.55 2.91 -10.20
N TYR A 38 -2.41 1.67 -9.74
CA TYR A 38 -1.57 1.29 -8.61
C TYR A 38 -0.12 1.76 -8.80
N ASN A 39 0.49 1.45 -9.95
CA ASN A 39 1.87 1.84 -10.25
C ASN A 39 2.07 3.34 -10.39
N ARG A 40 1.03 4.13 -10.68
CA ARG A 40 1.15 5.60 -10.71
C ARG A 40 0.90 6.21 -9.34
N ALA A 41 -0.07 5.68 -8.59
CA ALA A 41 -0.45 6.22 -7.29
C ALA A 41 0.58 5.89 -6.21
N LEU A 42 1.16 4.70 -6.23
CA LEU A 42 1.99 4.21 -5.11
C LEU A 42 3.49 4.16 -5.42
N LYS A 43 3.90 4.18 -6.69
CA LYS A 43 5.34 4.09 -7.04
C LYS A 43 6.14 5.23 -6.43
N ASP A 44 5.59 6.43 -6.44
CA ASP A 44 6.28 7.63 -5.97
C ASP A 44 6.22 7.78 -4.44
N LEU A 45 5.51 6.88 -3.74
CA LEU A 45 5.46 6.84 -2.27
C LEU A 45 6.59 6.01 -1.65
N TRP A 46 7.27 5.19 -2.44
CA TRP A 46 8.33 4.31 -1.94
C TRP A 46 9.67 5.04 -1.86
N HIS A 47 10.21 5.09 -0.65
CA HIS A 47 11.56 5.55 -0.33
C HIS A 47 12.56 4.38 -0.37
N PRO A 48 13.81 4.61 -0.79
CA PRO A 48 14.85 3.60 -0.73
C PRO A 48 15.26 3.32 0.72
N ASN A 49 15.74 2.12 1.01
CA ASN A 49 16.24 1.78 2.35
C ASN A 49 17.43 2.63 2.82
N THR A 50 18.15 3.30 1.92
CA THR A 50 19.23 4.23 2.24
C THR A 50 18.74 5.51 2.93
N GLU A 51 17.46 5.83 2.79
CA GLU A 51 16.81 6.93 3.49
C GLU A 51 16.21 6.41 4.80
N GLU A 52 16.58 7.02 5.93
CA GLU A 52 15.96 6.70 7.22
C GLU A 52 14.66 7.49 7.35
N PRO A 53 13.53 6.82 7.64
CA PRO A 53 12.27 7.50 7.82
C PRO A 53 12.26 8.38 9.07
N ASP A 54 11.58 9.53 8.98
CA ASP A 54 11.23 10.32 10.16
C ASP A 54 10.22 9.57 11.05
N LYS A 55 10.72 9.11 12.20
CA LYS A 55 9.96 8.35 13.20
C LYS A 55 8.81 9.13 13.82
N ALA A 56 8.82 10.46 13.77
CA ALA A 56 7.74 11.30 14.31
C ALA A 56 6.53 11.35 13.37
N LYS A 57 6.72 11.21 12.05
CA LYS A 57 5.67 11.46 11.05
C LYS A 57 4.54 10.43 11.10
N SER A 58 4.83 9.15 10.93
CA SER A 58 3.83 8.07 10.86
C SER A 58 4.52 6.71 11.00
N ASP A 59 3.74 5.67 11.28
CA ASP A 59 4.13 4.29 11.02
C ASP A 59 4.50 4.10 9.56
N ILE A 60 5.30 3.07 9.26
CA ILE A 60 5.73 2.76 7.90
C ILE A 60 5.36 1.34 7.51
N ILE A 61 5.24 1.12 6.20
CA ILE A 61 5.26 -0.20 5.59
C ILE A 61 6.64 -0.42 4.96
N THR A 62 7.21 -1.60 5.16
CA THR A 62 8.51 -2.01 4.59
C THR A 62 8.31 -3.16 3.62
N LEU A 63 9.05 -3.17 2.51
CA LEU A 63 9.14 -4.31 1.60
C LEU A 63 10.51 -4.96 1.70
N GLY A 64 10.52 -6.29 1.83
CA GLY A 64 11.71 -7.14 1.81
C GLY A 64 12.09 -7.66 0.42
N PHE A 65 13.19 -8.41 0.32
CA PHE A 65 13.67 -8.99 -0.95
C PHE A 65 12.65 -9.92 -1.63
N ASP A 66 11.87 -10.67 -0.86
CA ASP A 66 10.87 -11.61 -1.39
C ASP A 66 9.50 -10.93 -1.68
N ASN A 67 9.48 -9.59 -1.73
CA ASN A 67 8.27 -8.75 -1.79
C ASN A 67 7.33 -8.92 -0.59
N ASP A 68 7.84 -9.47 0.51
CA ASP A 68 7.11 -9.51 1.77
C ASP A 68 6.90 -8.10 2.30
N ALA A 69 5.65 -7.78 2.66
CA ALA A 69 5.27 -6.50 3.21
C ALA A 69 5.04 -6.61 4.72
N TYR A 70 5.73 -5.77 5.49
CA TYR A 70 5.58 -5.70 6.94
C TYR A 70 5.19 -4.30 7.37
N LEU A 71 4.23 -4.22 8.29
CA LEU A 71 3.85 -2.99 8.95
C LEU A 71 4.74 -2.78 10.19
N GLN A 72 5.45 -1.67 10.25
CA GLN A 72 6.29 -1.29 11.37
C GLN A 72 5.61 -0.15 12.14
N PHE A 73 5.02 -0.50 13.28
CA PHE A 73 4.41 0.46 14.17
C PHE A 73 5.45 1.26 14.93
N LYS A 74 5.08 2.48 15.31
CA LYS A 74 5.85 3.35 16.17
C LYS A 74 6.27 2.66 17.45
N GLU A 75 5.49 1.75 18.02
CA GLU A 75 5.81 1.05 19.25
C GLU A 75 6.76 -0.14 19.07
N SER A 76 7.10 -0.51 17.83
CA SER A 76 7.95 -1.67 17.57
C SER A 76 9.41 -1.41 17.98
N ILE A 77 10.05 -2.43 18.56
CA ILE A 77 11.47 -2.35 18.97
C ILE A 77 12.38 -2.05 17.77
N LEU A 78 12.06 -2.62 16.60
CA LEU A 78 12.76 -2.37 15.33
C LEU A 78 12.70 -0.91 14.89
N TRP A 79 11.64 -0.20 15.27
CA TRP A 79 11.43 1.21 14.96
C TRP A 79 12.04 2.13 15.99
N ASN A 80 11.87 1.84 17.28
CA ASN A 80 12.24 2.76 18.36
C ASN A 80 13.67 2.59 18.86
N GLU A 81 14.12 1.35 19.04
CA GLU A 81 15.37 1.07 19.77
C GLU A 81 16.52 0.71 18.82
N GLU A 82 16.23 -0.03 17.75
CA GLU A 82 17.24 -0.39 16.76
C GLU A 82 17.56 0.79 15.82
N SER A 83 18.85 0.92 15.47
CA SER A 83 19.26 1.81 14.37
C SER A 83 18.67 1.31 13.07
N TRP A 84 18.25 2.22 12.19
CA TRP A 84 17.65 1.86 10.90
C TRP A 84 18.51 0.88 10.08
N ARG A 85 19.84 1.07 10.06
CA ARG A 85 20.77 0.16 9.38
C ARG A 85 20.69 -1.28 9.88
N HIS A 86 20.46 -1.48 11.18
CA HIS A 86 20.28 -2.81 11.76
C HIS A 86 18.96 -3.43 11.31
N SER A 87 17.87 -2.66 11.35
CA SER A 87 16.55 -3.07 10.89
C SER A 87 16.57 -3.48 9.41
N ILE A 88 17.27 -2.73 8.54
CA ILE A 88 17.48 -3.09 7.13
C ILE A 88 18.12 -4.48 7.00
N SER A 89 19.20 -4.74 7.74
CA SER A 89 19.94 -6.00 7.64
C SER A 89 19.12 -7.19 8.13
N ARG A 90 18.38 -7.01 9.23
CA ARG A 90 17.63 -8.09 9.88
C ARG A 90 16.34 -8.42 9.14
N CYS A 91 15.61 -7.40 8.72
CA CYS A 91 14.33 -7.54 8.02
C CYS A 91 14.47 -7.47 6.50
N GLN A 92 15.70 -7.41 5.99
CA GLN A 92 16.00 -7.43 4.56
C GLN A 92 15.26 -6.32 3.78
N ILE A 93 15.09 -5.15 4.41
CA ILE A 93 14.28 -4.05 3.88
C ILE A 93 14.95 -3.45 2.65
N ILE A 94 14.22 -3.37 1.54
CA ILE A 94 14.69 -2.75 0.28
C ILE A 94 14.07 -1.38 0.03
N LYS A 95 12.84 -1.16 0.49
CA LYS A 95 12.11 0.12 0.38
C LYS A 95 11.06 0.23 1.47
N TRP A 96 10.64 1.45 1.75
CA TRP A 96 9.60 1.75 2.74
C TRP A 96 8.71 2.89 2.28
N ALA A 97 7.54 3.04 2.88
CA ALA A 97 6.64 4.16 2.64
C ALA A 97 5.88 4.51 3.93
N TYR A 98 5.50 5.78 4.10
CA TYR A 98 4.66 6.17 5.22
C TYR A 98 3.26 5.60 5.07
N LEU A 99 2.74 4.98 6.14
CA LEU A 99 1.38 4.46 6.15
C LEU A 99 0.34 5.57 5.90
N SER A 100 0.58 6.76 6.46
CA SER A 100 -0.28 7.95 6.27
C SER A 100 -0.40 8.42 4.82
N ASP A 101 0.61 8.13 3.98
CA ASP A 101 0.63 8.55 2.58
C ASP A 101 -0.10 7.53 1.68
N ILE A 102 -0.29 6.30 2.17
CA ILE A 102 -0.98 5.20 1.48
C ILE A 102 -2.46 5.15 1.86
N LEU A 103 -2.75 5.28 3.16
CA LEU A 103 -4.12 5.19 3.65
C LEU A 103 -4.90 6.45 3.31
N PRO A 104 -6.22 6.34 3.04
CA PRO A 104 -7.06 7.50 2.89
C PRO A 104 -6.90 8.41 4.11
N LYS A 105 -6.71 9.71 3.86
CA LYS A 105 -6.85 10.69 4.93
C LYS A 105 -8.27 10.58 5.46
N GLN A 106 -8.42 10.42 6.77
CA GLN A 106 -9.74 10.50 7.37
C GLN A 106 -10.26 11.93 7.18
N GLU A 107 -11.16 12.13 6.22
CA GLU A 107 -11.98 13.33 6.15
C GLU A 107 -13.08 13.18 7.21
N GLY A 108 -12.80 13.62 8.44
CA GLY A 108 -13.81 13.66 9.51
C GLY A 108 -13.38 12.99 10.81
N GLY A 109 -12.61 13.73 11.60
CA GLY A 109 -12.55 13.62 13.05
C GLY A 109 -12.54 15.03 13.59
N GLU A 110 -13.71 15.70 13.59
CA GLU A 110 -13.86 16.96 14.31
C GLU A 110 -13.68 16.70 15.81
N GLN A 111 -12.67 17.37 16.38
CA GLN A 111 -12.45 17.75 17.78
C GLN A 111 -12.04 16.66 18.79
#